data_AF-A0A9D1EXP0-F1
#
_entry.id   AF-A0A9D1EXP0-F1
#
_cell.length_a   1.000
_cell.length_b   1.000
_cell.length_c   1.000
_cell.angle_alpha   90.00
_cell.angle_beta   90.00
_cell.angle_gamma   90.00
#
_symmetry.space_group_name_H-M   'P 1'
#
loop_
_entity.id
_entity.type
_entity.pdbx_description
1 polymer ?
#
loop_
_entity_poly.entity_id
_entity_poly.type
_entity_poly.pdbx_seq_one_letter_code
_entity_poly.pdbx_strand_id
1 'polypeptide(L)'
;MNTYAYARVSAQDQNLARQLDAFSSYGVLPKHIYCDKKSGKDFDRENYLKLLKKLKKGDLLIIKSIDRLGRNYDAIIFEWNRITNQIHA
;
A
#
# COMPACT_ATOMS: atom_id res chain seq x y z
N MET A 1 5.01 10.77 13.41
CA MET A 1 3.97 10.52 12.41
C MET A 1 4.61 10.66 11.05
N ASN A 2 4.83 9.53 10.38
CA ASN A 2 5.29 9.47 9.00
C ASN A 2 4.12 9.18 8.08
N THR A 3 4.21 9.63 6.83
CA THR A 3 3.28 9.25 5.78
C THR A 3 3.96 8.28 4.84
N TYR A 4 3.27 7.17 4.57
CA TYR A 4 3.67 6.14 3.63
C TYR A 4 2.64 6.01 2.53
N ALA A 5 3.06 5.53 1.37
CA ALA A 5 2.17 5.21 0.27
C ALA A 5 2.40 3.80 -0.24
N TYR A 6 1.32 3.13 -0.61
CA TYR A 6 1.38 1.81 -1.24
C TYR A 6 0.62 1.78 -2.56
N ALA A 7 1.29 1.28 -3.60
CA ALA A 7 0.70 0.96 -4.89
C ALA A 7 0.89 -0.51 -5.27
N ARG A 8 -0.03 -1.01 -6.08
CA ARG A 8 0.08 -2.31 -6.73
C ARG A 8 -0.29 -2.17 -8.20
N VAL A 9 0.54 -2.70 -9.07
CA VAL A 9 0.26 -2.83 -10.51
C VAL A 9 0.21 -4.29 -10.90
N SER A 10 -0.79 -4.69 -11.68
CA SER A 10 -0.71 -5.96 -12.41
C SER A 10 0.34 -5.84 -13.50
N ALA A 11 0.96 -6.96 -13.90
CA ALA A 11 2.07 -6.95 -14.84
C ALA A 11 1.81 -6.22 -16.19
N GLN A 12 0.53 -6.08 -16.56
CA GLN A 12 0.03 -5.41 -17.77
C GLN A 12 -0.23 -3.90 -17.61
N ASP A 13 -0.20 -3.33 -16.40
CA ASP A 13 -0.60 -1.94 -16.16
C ASP A 13 0.62 -0.99 -16.21
N GLN A 14 0.89 -0.46 -17.40
CA GLN A 14 1.83 0.61 -17.70
C GLN A 14 1.29 1.94 -17.15
N ASN A 15 1.47 2.21 -15.85
CA ASN A 15 1.55 3.59 -15.33
C ASN A 15 1.93 3.63 -13.85
N LEU A 16 3.06 3.01 -13.51
CA LEU A 16 3.71 3.20 -12.21
C LEU A 16 4.00 4.69 -11.98
N ALA A 17 4.52 5.37 -13.01
CA ALA A 17 4.88 6.79 -12.98
C ALA A 17 3.72 7.67 -12.49
N ARG A 18 2.53 7.54 -13.09
CA ARG A 18 1.35 8.32 -12.69
C ARG A 18 0.89 8.06 -11.25
N GLN A 19 1.13 6.86 -10.71
CA GLN A 19 0.83 6.57 -9.30
C GLN A 19 1.87 7.19 -8.37
N LEU A 20 3.14 7.16 -8.75
CA LEU A 20 4.22 7.82 -8.02
C LEU A 20 4.03 9.35 -7.99
N ASP A 21 3.58 9.95 -9.10
CA ASP A 21 3.27 11.38 -9.17
C ASP A 21 2.10 11.76 -8.26
N ALA A 22 1.07 10.89 -8.19
CA ALA A 22 -0.06 11.10 -7.29
C ALA A 22 0.41 11.10 -5.83
N PHE A 23 1.23 10.14 -5.41
CA PHE A 23 1.77 10.09 -4.05
C PHE A 23 2.70 11.26 -3.72
N SER A 24 3.48 11.72 -4.70
CA SER A 24 4.31 12.91 -4.54
C SER A 24 3.47 14.16 -4.30
N SER A 25 2.30 14.26 -4.95
CA SER A 25 1.33 15.35 -4.73
C SER A 25 0.71 15.32 -3.32
N TYR A 26 0.69 14.16 -2.65
CA TYR A 26 0.29 14.03 -1.24
C TYR A 26 1.44 14.28 -0.26
N GLY A 27 2.61 14.74 -0.73
CA GLY A 27 3.77 15.05 0.12
C GLY A 27 4.50 13.81 0.65
N VAL A 28 4.27 12.63 0.07
CA VAL A 28 4.94 11.40 0.49
C VAL A 28 6.36 11.39 -0.04
N LEU A 29 7.35 11.23 0.86
CA LEU A 29 8.74 11.12 0.45
C LEU A 29 8.94 9.89 -0.44
N PRO A 30 9.75 9.96 -1.52
CA PRO A 30 9.97 8.81 -2.42
C PRO A 30 10.40 7.53 -1.71
N LYS A 31 11.20 7.65 -0.64
CA LYS A 31 11.66 6.52 0.20
C LYS A 31 10.55 5.84 1.02
N HIS A 32 9.38 6.47 1.16
CA HIS A 32 8.21 5.95 1.86
C HIS A 32 7.12 5.44 0.91
N ILE A 33 7.42 5.43 -0.40
CA ILE A 33 6.53 4.88 -1.42
C ILE A 33 6.94 3.44 -1.71
N TYR A 34 6.00 2.51 -1.54
CA TYR A 34 6.19 1.10 -1.78
C TYR A 34 5.30 0.65 -2.94
N CYS A 35 5.84 -0.16 -3.84
CA CYS A 35 5.05 -0.70 -4.94
C CYS A 35 5.36 -2.16 -5.25
N ASP A 36 4.33 -2.95 -5.54
CA ASP A 36 4.49 -4.33 -6.02
C ASP A 36 3.91 -4.54 -7.42
N LYS A 37 4.62 -5.33 -8.23
CA LYS A 37 4.15 -5.81 -9.55
C LYS A 37 3.67 -7.26 -9.44
N LYS A 38 2.55 -7.47 -8.75
CA LYS A 38 1.93 -8.80 -8.54
C LYS A 38 0.41 -8.75 -8.74
N SER A 39 -0.19 -9.90 -9.04
CA SER A 39 -1.64 -10.03 -9.06
C SER A 39 -2.22 -9.71 -7.67
N GLY A 40 -3.47 -9.25 -7.63
CA GLY A 40 -4.15 -8.91 -6.38
C GLY A 40 -4.74 -10.12 -5.65
N LYS A 41 -4.33 -11.35 -5.97
CA LYS A 41 -4.91 -12.60 -5.44
C LYS A 41 -4.57 -12.80 -3.96
N ASP A 42 -3.32 -12.52 -3.60
CA ASP A 42 -2.76 -12.67 -2.26
C ASP A 42 -1.98 -11.42 -1.84
N PHE A 43 -1.64 -11.36 -0.54
CA PHE A 43 -0.85 -10.29 0.10
C PHE A 43 0.60 -10.70 0.37
N ASP A 44 1.05 -11.84 -0.18
CA ASP A 44 2.46 -12.23 -0.15
C ASP A 44 3.24 -11.39 -1.16
N ARG A 45 3.49 -10.14 -0.79
CA ARG A 45 4.09 -9.14 -1.66
C ARG A 45 5.23 -8.48 -0.93
N GLU A 46 6.41 -8.51 -1.54
CA GLU A 46 7.65 -8.16 -0.86
C GLU A 46 7.63 -6.72 -0.32
N ASN A 47 7.20 -5.74 -1.13
CA ASN A 47 7.22 -4.34 -0.72
C ASN A 47 6.09 -4.00 0.25
N TYR A 48 4.92 -4.61 0.11
CA TYR A 48 3.85 -4.52 1.10
C TYR A 48 4.29 -5.05 2.47
N LEU A 49 4.91 -6.22 2.53
CA LEU A 49 5.41 -6.81 3.77
C LEU A 49 6.52 -5.96 4.40
N LYS A 50 7.39 -5.36 3.59
CA LYS A 50 8.40 -4.39 4.05
C LYS A 50 7.75 -3.14 4.66
N LEU A 51 6.72 -2.60 4.02
CA LEU A 51 5.96 -1.45 4.51
C LEU A 51 5.28 -1.76 5.84
N LEU A 52 4.60 -2.91 5.97
CA LEU A 52 3.96 -3.32 7.22
C LEU A 52 4.94 -3.39 8.40
N LYS A 53 6.19 -3.80 8.17
CA LYS A 53 7.23 -3.81 9.21
C LYS A 53 7.72 -2.40 9.60
N LYS A 54 7.49 -1.40 8.76
CA LYS A 54 7.88 -0.01 8.99
C LYS A 54 6.76 0.84 9.59
N LEU A 55 5.50 0.50 9.31
CA LEU A 55 4.34 1.17 9.87
C LEU A 55 4.33 1.04 11.39
N LYS A 56 4.08 2.17 12.04
CA LYS A 56 3.90 2.26 13.49
C LYS A 56 2.59 2.95 13.79
N LYS A 57 2.17 2.84 15.05
CA LYS A 57 1.02 3.55 15.58
C LYS A 57 1.10 5.05 15.29
N GLY A 58 0.05 5.59 14.69
CA GLY A 58 -0.09 7.00 14.31
C GLY A 58 0.65 7.41 13.03
N ASP A 59 1.14 6.47 12.23
CA ASP A 59 1.62 6.74 10.87
C ASP A 59 0.47 6.68 9.87
N LEU A 60 0.48 7.54 8.84
CA LEU A 60 -0.56 7.55 7.81
C LEU A 60 -0.18 6.67 6.62
N LEU A 61 -1.03 5.69 6.29
CA LEU A 61 -0.90 4.91 5.06
C LEU A 61 -1.86 5.41 3.98
N ILE A 62 -1.31 5.85 2.84
CA ILE A 62 -2.07 6.27 1.66
C ILE A 62 -2.11 5.12 0.65
N ILE A 63 -3.31 4.77 0.23
CA ILE A 63 -3.57 3.87 -0.90
C ILE A 63 -4.47 4.58 -1.90
N LYS A 64 -4.29 4.32 -3.19
CA LYS A 64 -5.12 4.94 -4.23
C LYS A 64 -6.60 4.55 -4.12
N SER A 65 -6.86 3.28 -3.81
CA SER A 65 -8.18 2.72 -3.61
C SER A 65 -8.09 1.31 -3.01
N ILE A 66 -9.18 0.82 -2.42
CA ILE A 66 -9.23 -0.49 -1.77
C ILE A 66 -9.10 -1.66 -2.77
N ASP A 67 -9.60 -1.51 -4.00
CA ASP A 67 -9.43 -2.50 -5.08
C ASP A 67 -7.96 -2.60 -5.57
N ARG A 68 -7.16 -1.57 -5.27
CA ARG A 68 -5.72 -1.59 -5.53
C ARG A 68 -4.95 -2.25 -4.39
N LEU A 69 -5.50 -2.31 -3.18
CA LEU A 69 -4.97 -3.08 -2.06
C LEU A 69 -5.06 -4.59 -2.32
N GLY A 70 -6.17 -5.09 -2.85
CA GLY A 70 -6.35 -6.51 -3.19
C GLY A 70 -7.58 -6.77 -4.05
N ARG A 71 -7.77 -8.02 -4.48
CA ARG A 71 -8.99 -8.47 -5.19
C ARG A 71 -9.81 -9.50 -4.40
N ASN A 72 -9.26 -10.05 -3.32
CA ASN A 72 -9.98 -10.93 -2.41
C ASN A 72 -10.52 -10.11 -1.24
N TYR A 73 -11.84 -10.08 -1.08
CA TYR A 73 -12.51 -9.23 -0.10
C TYR A 73 -12.20 -9.64 1.35
N ASP A 74 -12.18 -10.94 1.65
CA ASP A 74 -11.86 -11.45 2.99
C ASP A 74 -10.42 -11.10 3.38
N ALA A 75 -9.47 -11.25 2.46
CA ALA A 75 -8.08 -10.88 2.67
C ALA A 75 -7.90 -9.37 2.85
N ILE A 76 -8.66 -8.55 2.10
CA ILE A 76 -8.68 -7.10 2.27
C ILE A 76 -9.19 -6.74 3.66
N ILE A 77 -10.29 -7.31 4.13
CA ILE A 77 -10.86 -7.04 5.46
C ILE A 77 -9.85 -7.41 6.54
N PHE A 78 -9.24 -8.59 6.43
CA PHE A 78 -8.23 -9.04 7.39
C PHE A 78 -7.05 -8.07 7.47
N GLU A 79 -6.49 -7.70 6.32
CA GLU A 79 -5.36 -6.76 6.27
C GLU A 79 -5.75 -5.34 6.70
N TRP A 80 -6.96 -4.89 6.36
CA TRP A 80 -7.47 -3.60 6.82
C TRP A 80 -7.62 -3.55 8.34
N ASN A 81 -8.16 -4.62 8.94
CA ASN A 81 -8.26 -4.75 10.39
C ASN A 81 -6.87 -4.75 11.05
N ARG A 82 -5.91 -5.45 10.45
CA ARG A 82 -4.51 -5.45 10.92
C ARG A 82 -3.91 -4.04 10.91
N ILE A 83 -4.07 -3.28 9.84
CA ILE A 83 -3.54 -1.92 9.73
C ILE A 83 -4.19 -0.99 10.76
N THR A 84 -5.52 -0.98 10.83
CA THR A 84 -6.29 -0.02 11.62
C THR A 84 -6.41 -0.37 13.11
N ASN A 85 -6.60 -1.65 13.44
CA ASN A 85 -6.88 -2.09 14.80
C ASN A 85 -5.70 -2.76 15.51
N GLN A 86 -4.71 -3.30 14.78
CA GLN A 86 -3.54 -3.91 15.42
C GLN A 86 -2.32 -2.98 15.39
N ILE A 87 -2.02 -2.37 14.24
CA ILE A 87 -0.90 -1.42 14.10
C ILE A 87 -1.30 -0.03 14.61
N HIS A 88 -2.60 0.31 14.51
CA HIS A 88 -3.13 1.64 14.79
C HIS A 88 -2.50 2.72 13.91
N ALA A 89 -2.28 2.39 12.63
CA ALA A 89 -1.93 3.34 11.58
C ALA A 89 -3.20 4.03 11.06
#